data_AF-A0A444WU41-F1
#
_entry.id   AF-A0A444WU41-F1
#
_cell.length_a   1.000
_cell.length_b   1.000
_cell.length_c   1.000
_cell.angle_alpha   90.00
_cell.angle_beta   90.00
_cell.angle_gamma   90.00
#
_symmetry.space_group_name_H-M   'P 1'
#
loop_
_entity.id
_entity.type
_entity.pdbx_description
1 polymer ?
#
loop_
_entity_poly.entity_id
_entity_poly.type
_entity_poly.pdbx_seq_one_letter_code
_entity_poly.pdbx_strand_id
1 'polypeptide(L)'
;MLKQHRELSMSIRRTIENNKEAGIRPSKTYQSFVAAAGGHRELNFIEKDVRNYISREVQNVSEQENAKEFGKYLLRMKEKNQNFFFELELEEDQSIKLTFWADARSRSAFEYFGDVISFDTTYNTNRYNLVCGSFVGVNHHGQSTLLGCSLMKNKEIESFKWLFQCWLRCMGRNTPKGFLTDQCASMKKALEACMPTIIHRWCIWHIMKKIPSKLNGYKGHADIEREMSQIVFNSHSKDSFDRNWNDFLLNFGLLDNKWLSDLYEDRHIWVPIYLDHHFWAGMRSTQRSESMHSVFNKFITRNSSLIQFVK
;
A
#
# COMPACT_ATOMS: atom_id res chain seq x y z
N MET A 1 -42.46 1.61 -16.53
CA MET A 1 -41.47 1.20 -17.54
C MET A 1 -40.46 0.27 -16.87
N LEU A 2 -40.50 -1.02 -17.23
CA LEU A 2 -39.73 -2.12 -16.64
C LEU A 2 -38.22 -1.95 -16.88
N LYS A 3 -37.42 -2.48 -15.95
CA LYS A 3 -35.95 -2.40 -15.80
C LYS A 3 -35.12 -2.94 -16.98
N GLN A 4 -35.73 -3.38 -18.08
CA GLN A 4 -35.12 -4.38 -18.95
C GLN A 4 -34.40 -3.89 -20.22
N HIS A 5 -34.55 -2.63 -20.67
CA HIS A 5 -33.72 -2.10 -21.77
C HIS A 5 -33.59 -0.57 -21.69
N ARG A 6 -32.69 -0.06 -20.83
CA ARG A 6 -32.24 1.34 -20.88
C ARG A 6 -30.84 1.38 -21.50
N GLU A 7 -30.78 1.25 -22.82
CA GLU A 7 -29.51 1.33 -23.54
C GLU A 7 -29.25 2.76 -24.02
N LEU A 8 -28.06 3.27 -23.69
CA LEU A 8 -27.58 4.54 -24.23
C LEU A 8 -27.23 4.35 -25.71
N SER A 9 -27.76 5.19 -26.58
CA SER A 9 -27.40 5.19 -28.01
C SER A 9 -25.92 5.59 -28.20
N MET A 10 -25.33 5.26 -29.35
CA MET A 10 -23.93 5.61 -29.64
C MET A 10 -23.65 7.12 -29.60
N SER A 11 -24.60 7.96 -30.03
CA SER A 11 -24.44 9.42 -30.00
C SER A 11 -24.41 9.96 -28.57
N ILE A 12 -25.25 9.41 -27.69
CA ILE A 12 -25.27 9.74 -26.26
C ILE A 12 -23.96 9.29 -25.61
N ARG A 13 -23.53 8.04 -25.88
CA ARG A 13 -22.25 7.49 -25.38
C ARG A 13 -21.05 8.38 -25.73
N ARG A 14 -20.92 8.77 -27.00
CA ARG A 14 -19.84 9.64 -27.49
C ARG A 14 -19.83 11.01 -26.81
N THR A 15 -21.02 11.56 -26.55
CA THR A 15 -21.13 12.84 -25.82
C THR A 15 -20.75 12.70 -24.35
N ILE A 16 -21.08 11.57 -23.72
CA ILE A 16 -20.67 11.26 -22.34
C ILE A 16 -19.14 11.14 -22.26
N GLU A 17 -18.52 10.43 -23.20
CA GLU A 17 -17.06 10.28 -23.30
C GLU A 17 -16.35 11.62 -23.43
N ASN A 18 -16.75 12.45 -24.40
CA ASN A 18 -16.15 13.78 -24.61
C ASN A 18 -16.28 14.67 -23.37
N ASN A 19 -17.44 14.66 -22.71
CA ASN A 19 -17.68 15.45 -21.51
C ASN A 19 -16.84 14.94 -20.32
N LYS A 20 -16.64 13.62 -20.22
CA LYS A 20 -15.79 13.02 -19.20
C LYS A 20 -14.33 13.42 -19.41
N GLU A 21 -13.85 13.40 -20.64
CA GLU A 21 -12.50 13.85 -21.00
C GLU A 21 -12.29 15.34 -20.67
N ALA A 22 -13.31 16.17 -20.91
CA ALA A 22 -13.32 17.59 -20.54
C ALA A 22 -13.49 17.85 -19.03
N GLY A 23 -13.55 16.81 -18.18
CA GLY A 23 -13.68 16.96 -16.72
C GLY A 23 -15.07 17.40 -16.23
N ILE A 24 -16.09 17.33 -17.09
CA ILE A 24 -17.46 17.74 -16.75
C ILE A 24 -18.09 16.71 -15.81
N ARG A 25 -18.78 17.19 -14.77
CA ARG A 25 -19.45 16.32 -13.79
C ARG A 25 -20.56 15.50 -14.48
N PRO A 26 -20.72 14.20 -14.15
CA PRO A 26 -21.77 13.36 -14.72
C PRO A 26 -23.19 13.95 -14.57
N SER A 27 -23.44 14.63 -13.46
CA SER A 27 -24.73 15.33 -13.24
C SER A 27 -24.94 16.47 -14.24
N LYS A 28 -23.90 17.23 -14.58
CA LYS A 28 -23.96 18.30 -15.59
C LYS A 28 -24.10 17.72 -17.00
N THR A 29 -23.42 16.61 -17.29
CA THR A 29 -23.60 15.86 -18.54
C THR A 29 -25.02 15.32 -18.70
N TYR A 30 -25.64 14.81 -17.63
CA TYR A 30 -27.05 14.40 -17.69
C TYR A 30 -27.97 15.60 -17.93
N GLN A 31 -27.75 16.70 -17.21
CA GLN A 31 -28.55 17.92 -17.37
C GLN A 31 -28.44 18.53 -18.78
N SER A 32 -27.30 18.41 -19.47
CA SER A 32 -27.19 18.85 -20.86
C SER A 32 -28.08 18.03 -21.80
N PHE A 33 -28.25 16.72 -21.56
CA PHE A 33 -29.19 15.91 -22.33
C PHE A 33 -30.65 16.27 -22.03
N VAL A 34 -30.97 16.54 -20.75
CA VAL A 34 -32.32 16.98 -20.35
C VAL A 34 -32.69 18.28 -21.04
N ALA A 35 -31.77 19.24 -21.05
CA ALA A 35 -31.96 20.53 -21.72
C ALA A 35 -32.15 20.36 -23.23
N ALA A 36 -31.35 19.51 -23.87
CA ALA A 36 -31.44 19.26 -25.32
C ALA A 36 -32.73 18.51 -25.72
N ALA A 37 -33.25 17.61 -24.88
CA ALA A 37 -34.46 16.85 -25.14
C ALA A 37 -35.75 17.61 -24.75
N GLY A 38 -35.64 18.78 -24.12
CA GLY A 38 -36.82 19.57 -23.69
C GLY A 38 -37.46 19.10 -22.38
N GLY A 39 -36.80 18.21 -21.62
CA GLY A 39 -37.26 17.80 -20.29
C GLY A 39 -36.90 16.37 -19.91
N HIS A 40 -37.07 16.04 -18.63
CA HIS A 40 -36.72 14.72 -18.10
C HIS A 40 -37.58 13.58 -18.65
N ARG A 41 -38.83 13.87 -19.04
CA ARG A 41 -39.79 12.86 -19.54
C ARG A 41 -39.48 12.40 -20.96
N GLU A 42 -38.71 13.20 -21.71
CA GLU A 42 -38.31 12.93 -23.09
C GLU A 42 -37.03 12.08 -23.18
N LEU A 43 -36.35 11.83 -22.06
CA LEU A 43 -35.20 10.94 -21.99
C LEU A 43 -35.61 9.52 -21.58
N ASN A 44 -35.09 8.56 -22.33
CA ASN A 44 -35.20 7.12 -22.11
C ASN A 44 -34.18 6.57 -21.09
N PHE A 45 -33.36 7.42 -20.47
CA PHE A 45 -32.36 7.06 -19.46
C PHE A 45 -32.31 8.10 -18.34
N ILE A 46 -31.76 7.71 -17.19
CA ILE A 46 -31.60 8.56 -16.02
C ILE A 46 -30.14 8.89 -15.74
N GLU A 47 -29.87 9.85 -14.85
CA GLU A 47 -28.50 10.21 -14.46
C GLU A 47 -27.68 9.00 -13.99
N LYS A 48 -28.33 8.04 -13.29
CA LYS A 48 -27.68 6.80 -12.85
C LYS A 48 -27.11 6.01 -14.03
N ASP A 49 -27.78 6.01 -15.19
CA ASP A 49 -27.32 5.28 -16.37
C ASP A 49 -26.06 5.93 -16.96
N VAL A 50 -25.97 7.28 -16.95
CA VAL A 50 -24.74 8.02 -17.31
C VAL A 50 -23.59 7.69 -16.36
N ARG A 51 -23.84 7.70 -15.04
CA ARG A 51 -22.82 7.34 -14.04
C ARG A 51 -22.36 5.89 -14.21
N ASN A 52 -23.30 4.97 -14.45
CA ASN A 52 -23.00 3.56 -14.69
C ASN A 52 -22.17 3.38 -15.97
N TYR A 53 -22.50 4.08 -17.06
CA TYR A 53 -21.75 4.02 -18.31
C TYR A 53 -20.32 4.55 -18.15
N ILE A 54 -20.16 5.71 -17.49
CA ILE A 54 -18.83 6.27 -17.21
C ILE A 54 -18.00 5.29 -16.37
N SER A 55 -18.62 4.69 -15.34
CA SER A 55 -17.92 3.75 -14.46
C SER A 55 -17.58 2.42 -15.13
N ARG A 56 -18.45 1.89 -16.01
CA ARG A 56 -18.28 0.54 -16.59
C ARG A 56 -17.56 0.53 -17.93
N GLU A 57 -17.83 1.49 -18.78
CA GLU A 57 -17.33 1.47 -20.16
C GLU A 57 -16.17 2.44 -20.31
N VAL A 58 -16.36 3.70 -19.95
CA VAL A 58 -15.34 4.75 -20.16
C VAL A 58 -14.13 4.54 -19.24
N GLN A 59 -14.38 4.29 -17.95
CA GLN A 59 -13.29 4.08 -17.01
C GLN A 59 -12.54 2.79 -17.33
N ASN A 60 -13.22 1.64 -17.43
CA ASN A 60 -12.57 0.35 -17.70
C ASN A 60 -11.73 0.35 -18.99
N VAL A 61 -12.26 0.87 -20.10
CA VAL A 61 -11.49 0.96 -21.37
C VAL A 61 -10.24 1.82 -21.18
N SER A 62 -10.35 2.95 -20.48
CA SER A 62 -9.19 3.76 -20.13
C SER A 62 -8.21 3.01 -19.24
N GLU A 63 -8.66 2.27 -18.22
CA GLU A 63 -7.78 1.47 -17.35
C GLU A 63 -7.01 0.41 -18.15
N GLN A 64 -7.68 -0.27 -19.09
CA GLN A 64 -7.05 -1.26 -19.98
C GLN A 64 -5.99 -0.64 -20.89
N GLU A 65 -6.29 0.49 -21.53
CA GLU A 65 -5.32 1.18 -22.40
C GLU A 65 -4.11 1.65 -21.60
N ASN A 66 -4.33 2.22 -20.43
CA ASN A 66 -3.26 2.65 -19.54
C ASN A 66 -2.44 1.47 -19.01
N ALA A 67 -3.06 0.34 -18.68
CA ALA A 67 -2.36 -0.89 -18.28
C ALA A 67 -1.47 -1.42 -19.41
N LYS A 68 -1.97 -1.41 -20.66
CA LYS A 68 -1.19 -1.77 -21.85
C LYS A 68 -0.02 -0.82 -22.07
N GLU A 69 -0.23 0.49 -21.94
CA GLU A 69 0.84 1.48 -22.09
C GLU A 69 1.92 1.31 -21.00
N PHE A 70 1.51 1.08 -19.76
CA PHE A 70 2.40 0.80 -18.65
C PHE A 70 3.23 -0.48 -18.88
N GLY A 71 2.60 -1.57 -19.32
CA GLY A 71 3.30 -2.80 -19.68
C GLY A 71 4.31 -2.59 -20.82
N LYS A 72 3.93 -1.84 -21.87
CA LYS A 72 4.86 -1.45 -22.95
C LYS A 72 6.04 -0.62 -22.43
N TYR A 73 5.81 0.27 -21.47
CA TYR A 73 6.88 1.03 -20.83
C TYR A 73 7.85 0.11 -20.08
N LEU A 74 7.36 -0.82 -19.26
CA LEU A 74 8.21 -1.77 -18.52
C LEU A 74 9.04 -2.65 -19.47
N LEU A 75 8.44 -3.11 -20.57
CA LEU A 75 9.15 -3.83 -21.63
C LEU A 75 10.27 -2.99 -22.25
N ARG A 76 10.00 -1.73 -22.61
CA ARG A 76 11.04 -0.81 -23.13
C ARG A 76 12.17 -0.60 -22.13
N MET A 77 11.88 -0.52 -20.83
CA MET A 77 12.90 -0.40 -19.79
C MET A 77 13.76 -1.67 -19.70
N LYS A 78 13.15 -2.85 -19.84
CA LYS A 78 13.84 -4.14 -19.92
C LYS A 78 14.73 -4.26 -21.16
N GLU A 79 14.25 -3.83 -22.32
CA GLU A 79 15.01 -3.83 -23.58
C GLU A 79 16.24 -2.93 -23.49
N LYS A 80 16.09 -1.74 -22.89
CA LYS A 80 17.19 -0.79 -22.68
C LYS A 80 18.21 -1.27 -21.66
N ASN A 81 17.78 -2.04 -20.66
CA ASN A 81 18.65 -2.53 -19.60
C ASN A 81 18.23 -3.95 -19.19
N GLN A 82 19.03 -4.94 -19.56
CA GLN A 82 18.77 -6.35 -19.25
C GLN A 82 18.75 -6.65 -17.74
N ASN A 83 19.32 -5.77 -16.91
CA ASN A 83 19.27 -5.88 -15.45
C ASN A 83 17.99 -5.28 -14.85
N PHE A 84 17.19 -4.52 -15.61
CA PHE A 84 15.84 -4.17 -15.18
C PHE A 84 15.00 -5.44 -15.04
N PHE A 85 14.14 -5.50 -14.03
CA PHE A 85 13.24 -6.62 -13.80
C PHE A 85 11.84 -6.11 -13.54
N PHE A 86 10.85 -6.81 -14.09
CA PHE A 86 9.47 -6.59 -13.75
C PHE A 86 8.67 -7.87 -13.92
N GLU A 87 7.56 -7.96 -13.20
CA GLU A 87 6.48 -8.88 -13.50
C GLU A 87 5.14 -8.12 -13.43
N LEU A 88 4.17 -8.58 -14.22
CA LEU A 88 2.86 -7.95 -14.37
C LEU A 88 1.79 -9.05 -14.45
N GLU A 89 0.84 -9.00 -13.52
CA GLU A 89 -0.37 -9.81 -13.51
C GLU A 89 -1.56 -8.90 -13.81
N LEU A 90 -2.36 -9.27 -14.80
CA LEU A 90 -3.58 -8.57 -15.19
C LEU A 90 -4.80 -9.33 -14.67
N GLU A 91 -5.87 -8.59 -14.43
CA GLU A 91 -7.20 -9.16 -14.21
C GLU A 91 -7.80 -9.70 -15.52
N GLU A 92 -8.92 -10.42 -15.42
CA GLU A 92 -9.70 -10.87 -16.59
C GLU A 92 -10.08 -9.68 -17.50
N ASP A 93 -10.40 -8.54 -16.90
CA ASP A 93 -10.74 -7.29 -17.60
C ASP A 93 -9.52 -6.54 -18.14
N GLN A 94 -8.31 -7.13 -18.12
CA GLN A 94 -7.05 -6.53 -18.58
C GLN A 94 -6.57 -5.30 -17.80
N SER A 95 -7.22 -4.94 -16.68
CA SER A 95 -6.65 -3.97 -15.73
C SER A 95 -5.50 -4.60 -14.93
N ILE A 96 -4.64 -3.75 -14.34
CA ILE A 96 -3.52 -4.25 -13.52
C ILE A 96 -4.06 -4.85 -12.23
N LYS A 97 -3.73 -6.11 -11.97
CA LYS A 97 -3.97 -6.77 -10.68
C LYS A 97 -2.78 -6.57 -9.74
N LEU A 98 -1.61 -6.98 -10.21
CA LEU A 98 -0.33 -6.88 -9.49
C LEU A 98 0.77 -6.50 -10.48
N THR A 99 1.69 -5.66 -10.04
CA THR A 99 2.94 -5.46 -10.77
C THR A 99 4.05 -5.19 -9.78
N PHE A 100 5.23 -5.66 -10.11
CA PHE A 100 6.46 -5.40 -9.39
C PHE A 100 7.54 -5.02 -10.39
N TRP A 101 8.39 -4.07 -10.03
CA TRP A 101 9.59 -3.75 -10.81
C TRP A 101 10.75 -3.29 -9.93
N ALA A 102 11.95 -3.53 -10.41
CA ALA A 102 13.18 -3.01 -9.85
C ALA A 102 14.17 -2.71 -10.98
N ASP A 103 14.82 -1.55 -10.91
CA ASP A 103 15.87 -1.19 -11.85
C ASP A 103 17.21 -1.86 -11.49
N ALA A 104 18.18 -1.76 -12.41
CA ALA A 104 19.50 -2.35 -12.21
C ALA A 104 20.21 -1.81 -10.97
N ARG A 105 19.98 -0.53 -10.63
CA ARG A 105 20.56 0.11 -9.46
C ARG A 105 19.99 -0.46 -8.17
N SER A 106 18.68 -0.62 -8.10
CA SER A 106 17.96 -1.22 -6.97
C SER A 106 18.43 -2.64 -6.70
N ARG A 107 18.59 -3.44 -7.76
CA ARG A 107 19.12 -4.81 -7.66
C ARG A 107 20.57 -4.84 -7.21
N SER A 108 21.42 -4.01 -7.79
CA SER A 108 22.83 -3.91 -7.38
C SER A 108 22.95 -3.43 -5.94
N ALA A 109 22.11 -2.48 -5.52
CA ALA A 109 22.09 -1.98 -4.16
C ALA A 109 21.68 -3.06 -3.14
N PHE A 110 20.80 -3.99 -3.51
CA PHE A 110 20.43 -5.11 -2.65
C PHE A 110 21.63 -6.01 -2.31
N GLU A 111 22.59 -6.18 -3.22
CA GLU A 111 23.79 -7.01 -2.97
C GLU A 111 24.64 -6.47 -1.80
N TYR A 112 24.63 -5.16 -1.57
CA TYR A 112 25.39 -4.50 -0.50
C TYR A 112 24.53 -4.15 0.72
N PHE A 113 23.26 -3.84 0.51
CA PHE A 113 22.38 -3.22 1.50
C PHE A 113 21.10 -4.04 1.75
N GLY A 114 21.11 -5.30 1.36
CA GLY A 114 19.98 -6.23 1.41
C GLY A 114 19.82 -7.00 2.72
N ASP A 115 20.72 -6.82 3.70
CA ASP A 115 20.67 -7.55 4.97
C ASP A 115 19.35 -7.33 5.71
N VAL A 116 18.81 -6.11 5.68
CA VAL A 116 17.58 -5.73 6.37
C VAL A 116 16.70 -4.93 5.41
N ILE A 117 15.51 -5.43 5.15
CA ILE A 117 14.57 -4.84 4.20
C ILE A 117 13.33 -4.38 4.94
N SER A 118 12.84 -3.20 4.61
CA SER A 118 11.49 -2.77 4.97
C SER A 118 10.60 -2.79 3.74
N PHE A 119 9.40 -3.32 3.91
CA PHE A 119 8.33 -3.19 2.94
C PHE A 119 7.15 -2.49 3.59
N ASP A 120 6.63 -1.49 2.89
CA ASP A 120 5.47 -0.76 3.34
C ASP A 120 4.61 -0.32 2.15
N THR A 121 3.32 -0.22 2.39
CA THR A 121 2.33 0.14 1.39
C THR A 121 1.76 1.51 1.68
N THR A 122 1.54 2.30 0.63
CA THR A 122 0.92 3.62 0.78
C THR A 122 -0.48 3.50 1.36
N TYR A 123 -0.87 4.49 2.16
CA TYR A 123 -2.26 4.62 2.61
C TYR A 123 -3.20 4.97 1.46
N ASN A 124 -2.72 5.77 0.51
CA ASN A 124 -3.49 6.22 -0.64
C ASN A 124 -3.40 5.24 -1.81
N THR A 125 -4.47 5.22 -2.59
CA THR A 125 -4.52 4.58 -3.89
C THR A 125 -4.43 5.61 -5.01
N ASN A 126 -3.98 5.16 -6.19
CA ASN A 126 -4.03 5.97 -7.41
C ASN A 126 -5.44 5.99 -8.03
N ARG A 127 -5.58 6.59 -9.23
CA ARG A 127 -6.88 6.68 -9.93
C ARG A 127 -7.51 5.33 -10.30
N TYR A 128 -6.73 4.25 -10.23
CA TYR A 128 -7.11 2.87 -10.53
C TYR A 128 -7.34 2.04 -9.26
N ASN A 129 -7.39 2.68 -8.09
CA ASN A 129 -7.48 2.03 -6.78
C ASN A 129 -6.30 1.09 -6.46
N LEU A 130 -5.15 1.24 -7.13
CA LEU A 130 -3.95 0.47 -6.82
C LEU A 130 -3.21 1.11 -5.65
N VAL A 131 -2.76 0.26 -4.73
CA VAL A 131 -1.85 0.63 -3.64
C VAL A 131 -0.41 0.46 -4.10
N CYS A 132 0.44 1.44 -3.78
CA CYS A 132 1.87 1.35 -4.04
C CYS A 132 2.60 0.69 -2.86
N GLY A 133 3.43 -0.31 -3.15
CA GLY A 133 4.35 -0.91 -2.19
C GLY A 133 5.79 -0.55 -2.54
N SER A 134 6.65 -0.37 -1.54
CA SER A 134 8.07 -0.10 -1.75
C SER A 134 8.95 -0.96 -0.87
N PHE A 135 9.96 -1.60 -1.47
CA PHE A 135 11.03 -2.29 -0.76
C PHE A 135 12.18 -1.32 -0.55
N VAL A 136 12.63 -1.18 0.70
CA VAL A 136 13.62 -0.19 1.10
C VAL A 136 14.66 -0.84 1.99
N GLY A 137 15.94 -0.71 1.63
CA GLY A 137 17.09 -1.04 2.47
C GLY A 137 17.75 0.23 3.03
N VAL A 138 18.90 0.06 3.68
CA VAL A 138 19.68 1.15 4.26
C VAL A 138 21.14 1.06 3.84
N ASN A 139 21.68 2.15 3.28
CA ASN A 139 23.09 2.20 2.87
C ASN A 139 24.04 2.45 4.06
N HIS A 140 25.35 2.46 3.78
CA HIS A 140 26.40 2.70 4.79
C HIS A 140 26.34 4.08 5.49
N HIS A 141 25.60 5.04 4.93
CA HIS A 141 25.36 6.35 5.55
C HIS A 141 24.06 6.39 6.37
N GLY A 142 23.36 5.26 6.54
CA GLY A 142 22.08 5.20 7.22
C GLY A 142 20.92 5.80 6.40
N GLN A 143 21.10 5.97 5.08
CA GLN A 143 20.09 6.56 4.20
C GLN A 143 19.22 5.47 3.54
N SER A 144 17.94 5.79 3.34
CA SER A 144 16.99 4.92 2.65
C SER A 144 17.43 4.65 1.22
N THR A 145 17.44 3.38 0.82
CA THR A 145 17.76 2.96 -0.55
C THR A 145 16.58 2.17 -1.11
N LEU A 146 16.02 2.63 -2.22
CA LEU A 146 14.94 1.93 -2.91
C LEU A 146 15.48 0.66 -3.56
N LEU A 147 14.79 -0.46 -3.34
CA LEU A 147 15.17 -1.78 -3.84
C LEU A 147 14.11 -2.38 -4.77
N GLY A 148 12.95 -1.74 -4.89
CA GLY A 148 11.89 -2.13 -5.80
C GLY A 148 10.55 -1.53 -5.40
N CYS A 149 9.63 -1.53 -6.35
CA CYS A 149 8.28 -1.01 -6.17
C CYS A 149 7.24 -2.01 -6.66
N SER A 150 6.04 -1.87 -6.14
CA SER A 150 4.88 -2.62 -6.61
C SER A 150 3.62 -1.77 -6.68
N LEU A 151 2.69 -2.17 -7.54
CA LEU A 151 1.30 -1.71 -7.49
C LEU A 151 0.40 -2.93 -7.33
N MET A 152 -0.58 -2.84 -6.43
CA MET A 152 -1.47 -3.95 -6.11
C MET A 152 -2.91 -3.46 -5.96
N LYS A 153 -3.86 -4.20 -6.54
CA LYS A 153 -5.29 -3.85 -6.48
C LYS A 153 -5.92 -4.16 -5.11
N ASN A 154 -5.41 -5.15 -4.39
CA ASN A 154 -5.87 -5.50 -3.05
C ASN A 154 -4.69 -5.84 -2.11
N LYS A 155 -4.95 -5.91 -0.81
CA LYS A 155 -3.98 -6.25 0.26
C LYS A 155 -4.24 -7.65 0.83
N GLU A 156 -4.53 -8.60 -0.05
CA GLU A 156 -4.81 -9.99 0.33
C GLU A 156 -3.52 -10.82 0.49
N ILE A 157 -3.62 -11.96 1.19
CA ILE A 157 -2.47 -12.85 1.45
C ILE A 157 -1.83 -13.30 0.13
N GLU A 158 -2.63 -13.71 -0.85
CA GLU A 158 -2.12 -14.23 -2.12
C GLU A 158 -1.41 -13.15 -2.95
N SER A 159 -1.89 -11.91 -2.91
CA SER A 159 -1.22 -10.76 -3.54
C SER A 159 0.15 -10.49 -2.94
N PHE A 160 0.28 -10.56 -1.61
CA PHE A 160 1.58 -10.41 -0.95
C PHE A 160 2.49 -11.61 -1.18
N LYS A 161 1.96 -12.85 -1.23
CA LYS A 161 2.75 -14.03 -1.57
C LYS A 161 3.35 -13.92 -2.96
N TRP A 162 2.53 -13.58 -3.95
CA TRP A 162 2.99 -13.34 -5.32
C TRP A 162 4.10 -12.28 -5.33
N LEU A 163 3.87 -11.16 -4.64
CA LEU A 163 4.83 -10.06 -4.58
C LEU A 163 6.16 -10.48 -3.94
N PHE A 164 6.15 -11.16 -2.79
CA PHE A 164 7.37 -11.56 -2.11
C PHE A 164 8.13 -12.65 -2.89
N GLN A 165 7.43 -13.57 -3.54
CA GLN A 165 8.07 -14.53 -4.45
C GLN A 165 8.70 -13.85 -5.67
N CYS A 166 8.00 -12.88 -6.25
CA CYS A 166 8.48 -12.07 -7.37
C CYS A 166 9.73 -11.26 -6.99
N TRP A 167 9.70 -10.61 -5.82
CA TRP A 167 10.84 -9.89 -5.27
C TRP A 167 12.04 -10.83 -5.03
N LEU A 168 11.82 -12.03 -4.48
CA LEU A 168 12.89 -13.03 -4.32
C LEU A 168 13.49 -13.46 -5.65
N ARG A 169 12.67 -13.71 -6.68
CA ARG A 169 13.18 -14.02 -8.03
C ARG A 169 14.03 -12.87 -8.58
N CYS A 170 13.56 -11.63 -8.42
CA CYS A 170 14.29 -10.43 -8.82
C CYS A 170 15.66 -10.33 -8.14
N MET A 171 15.73 -10.64 -6.85
CA MET A 171 16.94 -10.56 -6.03
C MET A 171 17.80 -11.84 -6.06
N GLY A 172 17.65 -12.67 -7.08
CA GLY A 172 18.49 -13.86 -7.26
C GLY A 172 18.26 -14.96 -6.23
N ARG A 173 17.07 -14.99 -5.60
CA ARG A 173 16.68 -15.89 -4.50
C ARG A 173 17.48 -15.71 -3.21
N ASN A 174 18.23 -14.60 -3.09
CA ASN A 174 18.88 -14.23 -1.85
C ASN A 174 17.85 -13.64 -0.89
N THR A 175 17.66 -14.29 0.25
CA THR A 175 16.77 -13.80 1.32
C THR A 175 17.50 -12.79 2.20
N PRO A 176 16.84 -11.70 2.62
CA PRO A 176 17.40 -10.83 3.64
C PRO A 176 17.53 -11.56 4.98
N LYS A 177 18.25 -10.98 5.94
CA LYS A 177 18.35 -11.50 7.31
C LYS A 177 17.18 -11.02 8.17
N GLY A 178 16.76 -9.77 7.98
CA GLY A 178 15.62 -9.17 8.68
C GLY A 178 14.63 -8.53 7.72
N PHE A 179 13.34 -8.63 8.03
CA PHE A 179 12.28 -8.06 7.21
C PHE A 179 11.32 -7.25 8.09
N LEU A 180 11.12 -5.97 7.77
CA LEU A 180 10.23 -5.07 8.49
C LEU A 180 8.98 -4.79 7.68
N THR A 181 7.81 -4.93 8.30
CA THR A 181 6.53 -4.53 7.69
C THR A 181 5.69 -3.67 8.62
N ASP A 182 4.59 -3.13 8.12
CA ASP A 182 3.50 -2.68 8.96
C ASP A 182 2.82 -3.86 9.71
N GLN A 183 1.93 -3.51 10.64
CA GLN A 183 1.11 -4.50 11.35
C GLN A 183 -0.03 -4.98 10.45
N CYS A 184 0.29 -5.88 9.51
CA CYS A 184 -0.64 -6.48 8.57
C CYS A 184 -0.58 -8.01 8.65
N ALA A 185 -1.70 -8.64 9.03
CA ALA A 185 -1.82 -10.10 9.10
C ALA A 185 -1.59 -10.77 7.74
N SER A 186 -2.02 -10.13 6.64
CA SER A 186 -1.80 -10.65 5.29
C SER A 186 -0.31 -10.69 4.92
N MET A 187 0.45 -9.64 5.25
CA MET A 187 1.90 -9.61 5.02
C MET A 187 2.64 -10.64 5.87
N LYS A 188 2.28 -10.76 7.17
CA LYS A 188 2.87 -11.77 8.07
C LYS A 188 2.72 -13.18 7.50
N LYS A 189 1.49 -13.57 7.16
CA LYS A 189 1.20 -14.91 6.59
C LYS A 189 1.89 -15.14 5.25
N ALA A 190 1.99 -14.10 4.41
CA ALA A 190 2.69 -14.20 3.14
C ALA A 190 4.21 -14.35 3.34
N LEU A 191 4.82 -13.60 4.27
CA LEU A 191 6.23 -13.73 4.62
C LEU A 191 6.55 -15.12 5.17
N GLU A 192 5.75 -15.63 6.11
CA GLU A 192 5.91 -16.99 6.67
C GLU A 192 5.84 -18.06 5.58
N ALA A 193 4.98 -17.88 4.57
CA ALA A 193 4.87 -18.81 3.45
C ALA A 193 6.03 -18.71 2.43
N CYS A 194 6.54 -17.51 2.18
CA CYS A 194 7.56 -17.27 1.15
C CYS A 194 9.00 -17.38 1.67
N MET A 195 9.21 -17.04 2.93
CA MET A 195 10.52 -16.98 3.60
C MET A 195 10.37 -17.47 5.05
N PRO A 196 10.14 -18.77 5.29
CA PRO A 196 9.80 -19.29 6.62
C PRO A 196 10.89 -19.09 7.69
N THR A 197 12.14 -18.89 7.27
CA THR A 197 13.28 -18.67 8.17
C THR A 197 13.60 -17.18 8.39
N ILE A 198 12.82 -16.26 7.81
CA ILE A 198 13.08 -14.83 7.94
C ILE A 198 12.78 -14.34 9.35
N ILE A 199 13.63 -13.46 9.86
CA ILE A 199 13.32 -12.73 11.10
C ILE A 199 12.39 -11.57 10.71
N HIS A 200 11.09 -11.77 10.92
CA HIS A 200 10.08 -10.75 10.69
C HIS A 200 9.99 -9.83 11.91
N ARG A 201 9.88 -8.52 11.66
CA ARG A 201 9.62 -7.50 12.67
C ARG A 201 8.51 -6.56 12.20
N TRP A 202 7.56 -6.26 13.07
CA TRP A 202 6.65 -5.14 12.84
C TRP A 202 7.33 -3.82 13.16
N CYS A 203 7.03 -2.84 12.32
CA CYS A 203 7.47 -1.48 12.52
C CYS A 203 6.87 -0.90 13.81
N ILE A 204 7.76 -0.48 14.71
CA ILE A 204 7.34 0.16 15.95
C ILE A 204 6.65 1.50 15.70
N TRP A 205 7.08 2.29 14.71
CA TRP A 205 6.46 3.59 14.43
C TRP A 205 4.99 3.46 14.05
N HIS A 206 4.64 2.44 13.25
CA HIS A 206 3.25 2.17 12.89
C HIS A 206 2.40 1.80 14.10
N ILE A 207 2.98 1.09 15.07
CA ILE A 207 2.34 0.76 16.34
C ILE A 207 2.17 2.03 17.18
N MET A 208 3.25 2.80 17.38
CA MET A 208 3.24 4.04 18.16
C MET A 208 2.25 5.07 17.60
N LYS A 209 2.15 5.19 16.28
CA LYS A 209 1.23 6.12 15.61
C LYS A 209 -0.25 5.78 15.86
N LYS A 210 -0.58 4.52 16.15
CA LYS A 210 -1.96 4.11 16.48
C LYS A 210 -2.35 4.50 17.91
N ILE A 211 -1.38 4.63 18.83
CA ILE A 211 -1.63 4.84 20.26
C ILE A 211 -2.58 6.01 20.52
N PRO A 212 -2.37 7.24 19.97
CA PRO A 212 -3.26 8.35 20.27
C PRO A 212 -4.71 8.06 19.88
N SER A 213 -4.92 7.48 18.70
CA SER A 213 -6.27 7.12 18.25
C SER A 213 -6.91 5.97 19.03
N LYS A 214 -6.10 5.09 19.63
CA LYS A 214 -6.56 3.92 20.38
C LYS A 214 -6.84 4.25 21.84
N LEU A 215 -6.13 5.23 22.40
CA LEU A 215 -6.15 5.54 23.83
C LEU A 215 -6.67 6.95 24.17
N ASN A 216 -7.08 7.76 23.18
CA ASN A 216 -7.64 9.10 23.41
C ASN A 216 -8.89 9.13 24.32
N GLY A 217 -9.62 8.02 24.43
CA GLY A 217 -10.80 7.89 25.31
C GLY A 217 -10.45 7.77 26.79
N TYR A 218 -9.18 7.54 27.15
CA TYR A 218 -8.74 7.39 28.53
C TYR A 218 -8.31 8.72 29.14
N LYS A 219 -8.65 8.91 30.42
CA LYS A 219 -8.18 10.06 31.19
C LYS A 219 -6.66 9.99 31.30
N GLY A 220 -5.97 11.10 31.00
CA GLY A 220 -4.50 11.15 31.03
C GLY A 220 -3.84 10.48 29.82
N HIS A 221 -4.50 10.41 28.66
CA HIS A 221 -3.94 9.79 27.44
C HIS A 221 -2.52 10.25 27.08
N ALA A 222 -2.17 11.52 27.33
CA ALA A 222 -0.81 12.03 27.11
C ALA A 222 0.23 11.37 28.04
N ASP A 223 -0.13 11.12 29.30
CA ASP A 223 0.73 10.41 30.25
C ASP A 223 0.81 8.92 29.89
N ILE A 224 -0.28 8.32 29.44
CA ILE A 224 -0.33 6.94 28.93
C ILE A 224 0.62 6.77 27.74
N GLU A 225 0.53 7.66 26.74
CA GLU A 225 1.41 7.66 25.57
C GLU A 225 2.89 7.80 25.94
N ARG A 226 3.19 8.68 26.89
CA ARG A 226 4.55 8.89 27.40
C ARG A 226 5.08 7.65 28.10
N GLU A 227 4.31 7.08 29.03
CA GLU A 227 4.71 5.92 29.82
C GLU A 227 4.91 4.69 28.94
N MET A 228 3.97 4.42 28.04
CA MET A 228 4.10 3.34 27.07
C MET A 228 5.36 3.49 26.21
N SER A 229 5.67 4.71 25.76
CA SER A 229 6.91 4.98 25.02
C SER A 229 8.16 4.69 25.86
N GLN A 230 8.18 5.10 27.13
CA GLN A 230 9.29 4.83 28.05
C GLN A 230 9.51 3.32 28.21
N ILE A 231 8.45 2.56 28.47
CA ILE A 231 8.53 1.11 28.65
C ILE A 231 9.05 0.43 27.39
N VAL A 232 8.52 0.79 26.22
CA VAL A 232 8.90 0.18 24.94
C VAL A 232 10.35 0.47 24.55
N PHE A 233 10.82 1.71 24.73
CA PHE A 233 12.14 2.11 24.23
C PHE A 233 13.27 1.96 25.26
N ASN A 234 12.97 1.99 26.56
CA ASN A 234 13.96 2.06 27.63
C ASN A 234 13.99 0.81 28.54
N SER A 235 13.33 -0.28 28.15
CA SER A 235 13.45 -1.57 28.83
C SER A 235 14.84 -2.18 28.59
N HIS A 236 15.48 -2.64 29.66
CA HIS A 236 16.84 -3.20 29.64
C HIS A 236 16.87 -4.73 29.61
N SER A 237 15.74 -5.39 29.85
CA SER A 237 15.57 -6.84 29.75
C SER A 237 14.12 -7.20 29.45
N LYS A 238 13.89 -8.42 28.95
CA LYS A 238 12.54 -8.95 28.71
C LYS A 238 11.71 -8.96 29.99
N ASP A 239 12.30 -9.42 31.10
CA ASP A 239 11.62 -9.42 32.41
C ASP A 239 11.27 -8.01 32.91
N SER A 240 12.16 -7.03 32.68
CA SER A 240 11.87 -5.63 33.01
C SER A 240 10.73 -5.09 32.17
N PHE A 241 10.69 -5.42 30.87
CA PHE A 241 9.60 -5.00 30.01
C PHE A 241 8.27 -5.60 30.47
N ASP A 242 8.22 -6.91 30.71
CA ASP A 242 6.99 -7.62 31.08
C ASP A 242 6.43 -7.10 32.42
N ARG A 243 7.29 -6.86 33.41
CA ARG A 243 6.88 -6.25 34.68
C ARG A 243 6.36 -4.83 34.49
N ASN A 244 7.15 -3.97 33.85
CA ASN A 244 6.77 -2.56 33.67
C ASN A 244 5.51 -2.40 32.81
N TRP A 245 5.32 -3.28 31.81
CA TRP A 245 4.11 -3.31 31.00
C TRP A 245 2.88 -3.66 31.84
N ASN A 246 2.98 -4.68 32.69
CA ASN A 246 1.89 -5.05 33.60
C ASN A 246 1.56 -3.92 34.59
N ASP A 247 2.58 -3.31 35.21
CA ASP A 247 2.41 -2.17 36.12
C ASP A 247 1.75 -0.98 35.41
N PHE A 248 2.13 -0.70 34.16
CA PHE A 248 1.48 0.30 33.32
C PHE A 248 0.00 -0.01 33.08
N LEU A 249 -0.36 -1.25 32.75
CA LEU A 249 -1.75 -1.61 32.55
C LEU A 249 -2.58 -1.45 33.83
N LEU A 250 -2.02 -1.80 34.99
CA LEU A 250 -2.66 -1.64 36.30
C LEU A 250 -2.86 -0.15 36.64
N ASN A 251 -1.79 0.64 36.56
CA ASN A 251 -1.77 2.04 36.98
C ASN A 251 -2.74 2.92 36.19
N PHE A 252 -2.95 2.61 34.91
CA PHE A 252 -3.84 3.37 34.03
C PHE A 252 -5.21 2.72 33.82
N GLY A 253 -5.51 1.59 34.50
CA GLY A 253 -6.78 0.89 34.36
C GLY A 253 -7.03 0.34 32.95
N LEU A 254 -5.97 -0.18 32.31
CA LEU A 254 -5.96 -0.64 30.92
C LEU A 254 -5.99 -2.17 30.78
N LEU A 255 -6.14 -2.92 31.87
CA LEU A 255 -6.13 -4.39 31.86
C LEU A 255 -7.13 -5.01 30.86
N ASP A 256 -8.34 -4.44 30.77
CA ASP A 256 -9.39 -4.94 29.88
C ASP A 256 -9.27 -4.41 28.44
N ASN A 257 -8.22 -3.64 28.13
CA ASN A 257 -8.02 -3.11 26.78
C ASN A 257 -7.53 -4.22 25.85
N LYS A 258 -8.47 -4.76 25.05
CA LYS A 258 -8.20 -5.82 24.08
C LYS A 258 -7.04 -5.49 23.12
N TRP A 259 -6.94 -4.24 22.65
CA TRP A 259 -5.88 -3.88 21.70
C TRP A 259 -4.47 -3.95 22.33
N LEU A 260 -4.33 -3.52 23.59
CA LEU A 260 -3.07 -3.63 24.32
C LEU A 260 -2.73 -5.09 24.68
N SER A 261 -3.75 -5.89 25.00
CA SER A 261 -3.59 -7.33 25.22
C SER A 261 -3.10 -8.05 23.96
N ASP A 262 -3.77 -7.87 22.82
CA ASP A 262 -3.36 -8.42 21.52
C ASP A 262 -1.93 -7.97 21.15
N LEU A 263 -1.61 -6.69 21.39
CA LEU A 263 -0.29 -6.13 21.10
C LEU A 263 0.82 -6.75 21.98
N TYR A 264 0.52 -7.04 23.25
CA TYR A 264 1.46 -7.68 24.17
C TYR A 264 1.76 -9.14 23.80
N GLU A 265 0.77 -9.89 23.32
CA GLU A 265 0.99 -11.26 22.82
C GLU A 265 2.00 -11.27 21.66
N ASP A 266 1.92 -10.27 20.79
CA ASP A 266 2.86 -10.07 19.68
C ASP A 266 4.17 -9.38 20.08
N ARG A 267 4.49 -9.18 21.38
CA ARG A 267 5.69 -8.43 21.81
C ARG A 267 7.00 -8.91 21.19
N HIS A 268 7.10 -10.21 20.94
CA HIS A 268 8.26 -10.86 20.32
C HIS A 268 8.55 -10.39 18.88
N ILE A 269 7.57 -9.79 18.18
CA ILE A 269 7.72 -9.32 16.79
C ILE A 269 7.87 -7.80 16.67
N TRP A 270 7.70 -7.02 17.73
CA TRP A 270 7.78 -5.54 17.61
C TRP A 270 8.55 -4.82 18.71
N VAL A 271 8.65 -5.40 19.91
CA VAL A 271 9.31 -4.77 21.05
C VAL A 271 10.83 -4.86 20.88
N PRO A 272 11.58 -3.74 20.98
CA PRO A 272 13.02 -3.71 20.75
C PRO A 272 13.82 -4.72 21.59
N ILE A 273 13.54 -4.84 22.89
CA ILE A 273 14.29 -5.73 23.79
C ILE A 273 14.09 -7.22 23.48
N TYR A 274 13.05 -7.56 22.72
CA TYR A 274 12.81 -8.92 22.24
C TYR A 274 13.56 -9.23 20.95
N LEU A 275 14.13 -8.22 20.28
CA LEU A 275 14.70 -8.30 18.93
C LEU A 275 16.14 -7.79 18.85
N ASP A 276 16.71 -7.33 19.97
CA ASP A 276 18.02 -6.68 20.09
C ASP A 276 19.21 -7.59 19.73
N HIS A 277 19.05 -8.90 19.88
CA HIS A 277 20.01 -9.92 19.50
C HIS A 277 20.12 -10.14 17.98
N HIS A 278 19.29 -9.46 17.18
CA HIS A 278 19.36 -9.48 15.72
C HIS A 278 19.89 -8.16 15.16
N PHE A 279 20.62 -8.24 14.05
CA PHE A 279 21.07 -7.06 13.34
C PHE A 279 19.92 -6.42 12.55
N TRP A 280 19.66 -5.12 12.80
CA TRP A 280 18.59 -4.35 12.16
C TRP A 280 19.09 -3.17 11.31
N ALA A 281 20.40 -3.04 11.05
CA ALA A 281 20.96 -1.91 10.29
C ALA A 281 20.53 -0.51 10.79
N GLY A 282 20.28 -0.38 12.11
CA GLY A 282 19.74 0.85 12.72
C GLY A 282 18.27 1.13 12.40
N MET A 283 17.58 0.26 11.66
CA MET A 283 16.15 0.35 11.35
C MET A 283 15.33 0.02 12.60
N ARG A 284 14.88 1.07 13.29
CA ARG A 284 13.91 0.94 14.39
C ARG A 284 12.47 1.01 13.90
N SER A 285 12.25 1.61 12.72
CA SER A 285 10.94 1.88 12.14
C SER A 285 10.98 1.93 10.62
N THR A 286 9.79 1.92 10.01
CA THR A 286 9.50 2.30 8.63
C THR A 286 9.65 3.78 8.38
N GLN A 287 10.11 4.64 9.31
CA GLN A 287 10.33 6.07 9.00
C GLN A 287 11.20 6.28 7.75
N ARG A 288 12.04 5.29 7.42
CA ARG A 288 12.81 5.23 6.19
C ARG A 288 11.94 4.94 4.96
N SER A 289 11.03 3.96 5.01
CA SER A 289 10.03 3.78 3.94
C SER A 289 8.98 4.89 3.92
N GLU A 290 8.69 5.57 5.03
CA GLU A 290 7.82 6.76 5.09
C GLU A 290 8.48 8.00 4.53
N SER A 291 9.81 8.15 4.65
CA SER A 291 10.54 9.18 3.92
C SER A 291 10.42 8.94 2.42
N MET A 292 10.51 7.68 1.99
CA MET A 292 10.26 7.28 0.61
C MET A 292 8.79 7.44 0.25
N HIS A 293 7.84 7.13 1.12
CA HIS A 293 6.42 7.38 0.92
C HIS A 293 6.13 8.87 0.94
N SER A 294 6.90 9.73 1.61
CA SER A 294 6.74 11.19 1.52
C SER A 294 7.14 11.67 0.14
N VAL A 295 8.21 11.10 -0.43
CA VAL A 295 8.57 11.29 -1.84
C VAL A 295 7.45 10.77 -2.74
N PHE A 296 7.03 9.52 -2.57
CA PHE A 296 5.97 8.93 -3.38
C PHE A 296 4.62 9.65 -3.22
N ASN A 297 4.19 10.03 -2.02
CA ASN A 297 2.93 10.73 -1.75
C ASN A 297 2.87 12.12 -2.38
N LYS A 298 4.01 12.77 -2.65
CA LYS A 298 4.04 13.99 -3.48
C LYS A 298 3.64 13.69 -4.93
N PHE A 299 3.91 12.48 -5.40
CA PHE A 299 3.59 12.01 -6.76
C PHE A 299 2.36 11.10 -6.83
N ILE A 300 1.90 10.54 -5.70
CA ILE A 300 0.74 9.65 -5.56
C ILE A 300 -0.42 10.46 -4.99
N THR A 301 -1.22 10.95 -5.91
CA THR A 301 -2.54 11.53 -5.66
C THR A 301 -3.59 10.61 -6.26
N ARG A 302 -4.86 10.80 -5.88
CA ARG A 302 -5.99 10.11 -6.54
C ARG A 302 -6.06 10.33 -8.06
N ASN A 303 -5.33 11.32 -8.59
CA ASN A 303 -5.30 11.63 -10.02
C ASN A 303 -4.05 11.08 -10.73
N SER A 304 -3.10 10.48 -10.00
CA SER A 304 -1.82 10.07 -10.58
C SER A 304 -1.98 8.90 -11.55
N SER A 305 -1.33 9.01 -12.72
CA SER A 305 -1.33 7.98 -13.76
C SER A 305 -0.28 6.90 -13.48
N LEU A 306 -0.42 5.72 -14.10
CA LEU A 306 0.52 4.61 -13.94
C LEU A 306 1.96 4.99 -14.35
N ILE A 307 2.12 5.85 -15.36
CA ILE A 307 3.43 6.25 -15.88
C ILE A 307 4.17 7.18 -14.92
N GLN A 308 3.45 7.96 -14.11
CA GLN A 308 4.06 8.83 -13.10
C GLN A 308 4.74 8.04 -11.96
N PHE A 309 4.52 6.72 -11.85
CA PHE A 309 5.19 5.87 -10.87
C PHE A 309 6.61 5.46 -11.26
N VAL A 310 6.98 5.64 -12.54
CA VAL A 310 8.18 5.06 -13.12
C VAL A 310 9.07 6.07 -13.84
N LYS A 311 8.57 7.27 -14.11
CA LYS A 311 9.36 8.42 -14.58
C LYS A 311 9.97 9.16 -13.41
#